data_AF-A0AAV1FXK0-F1
#
_entry.id   AF-A0AAV1FXK0-F1
#
_cell.length_a   1.000
_cell.length_b   1.000
_cell.length_c   1.000
_cell.angle_alpha   90.00
_cell.angle_beta   90.00
_cell.angle_gamma   90.00
#
_symmetry.space_group_name_H-M   'P 1'
#
loop_
_entity.id
_entity.type
_entity.pdbx_description
1 polymer ?
#
loop_
_entity_poly.entity_id
_entity_poly.type
_entity_poly.pdbx_seq_one_letter_code
_entity_poly.pdbx_strand_id
1 'polypeptide(L)'
;MWSLQLFLFSFLLAFFRLSDTRFLSVRRSAQRGIKEHKSAEVEAEFGAEPERGNSRVSAQQVDQVLQRRMWPEFEPLSWKFPEDPGELENKRPPIGTEPPLLKMKERVAVRCGESRIQVEVSQDLLGRGRRIKPEELTLGGCSATEIDDSSHVLAFESELHGCGSKLVMTDKAFIYAFMLVYKPRALGRGGIVRSQSAVIGVECHYPR
;
A
#
# COMPACT_ATOMS: atom_id res chain seq x y z
N MET A 1 30.52 -50.94 23.18
CA MET A 1 30.07 -49.54 23.35
C MET A 1 28.85 -49.17 22.48
N TRP A 2 27.99 -50.13 22.09
CA TRP A 2 26.84 -49.91 21.17
C TRP A 2 25.49 -50.33 21.80
N SER A 3 25.28 -50.05 23.10
CA SER A 3 24.03 -50.39 23.80
C SER A 3 23.26 -49.14 24.30
N LEU A 4 23.90 -47.97 24.33
CA LEU A 4 23.28 -46.73 24.82
C LEU A 4 22.59 -45.87 23.75
N GLN A 5 22.86 -46.11 22.46
CA GLN A 5 22.26 -45.29 21.38
C GLN A 5 20.84 -45.76 20.97
N LEU A 6 20.48 -47.01 21.22
CA LEU A 6 19.15 -47.54 20.84
C LEU A 6 18.03 -47.16 21.83
N PHE A 7 18.37 -46.78 23.07
CA PHE A 7 17.39 -46.35 24.08
C PHE A 7 16.91 -44.90 23.87
N LEU A 8 17.74 -44.02 23.31
CA LEU A 8 17.35 -42.62 23.03
C LEU A 8 16.41 -42.50 21.81
N PHE A 9 16.59 -43.35 20.80
CA PHE A 9 15.71 -43.35 19.62
C PHE A 9 14.31 -43.90 19.90
N SER A 10 14.18 -44.83 20.87
CA SER A 10 12.86 -45.34 21.29
C SER A 10 12.06 -44.31 22.10
N PHE A 11 12.74 -43.42 22.84
CA PHE A 11 12.07 -42.41 23.66
C PHE A 11 11.51 -41.24 22.84
N LEU A 12 12.14 -40.87 21.72
CA LEU A 12 11.65 -39.79 20.85
C LEU A 12 10.45 -40.20 19.98
N LEU A 13 10.32 -41.48 19.59
CA LEU A 13 9.17 -41.96 18.83
C LEU A 13 7.87 -42.09 19.67
N ALA A 14 7.97 -42.05 21.00
CA ALA A 14 6.82 -42.01 21.91
C ALA A 14 6.25 -40.59 22.11
N PHE A 15 7.04 -39.53 21.91
CA PHE A 15 6.57 -38.14 22.03
C PHE A 15 5.79 -37.64 20.81
N PHE A 16 5.94 -38.26 19.64
CA PHE A 16 5.18 -37.89 18.44
C PHE A 16 3.76 -38.50 18.38
N ARG A 17 3.33 -39.28 19.39
CA ARG A 17 2.03 -39.97 19.39
C ARG A 17 1.01 -39.43 20.40
N LEU A 18 1.23 -38.25 20.97
CA LEU A 18 0.26 -37.61 21.86
C LEU A 18 0.10 -36.10 21.58
N SER A 19 -0.41 -35.76 20.39
CA SER A 19 -1.05 -34.47 20.13
C SER A 19 -2.41 -34.72 19.51
N ASP A 20 -3.32 -35.07 20.40
CA ASP A 20 -4.70 -35.40 20.11
C ASP A 20 -5.51 -34.17 19.68
N THR A 21 -6.46 -34.48 18.81
CA THR A 21 -7.47 -33.62 18.21
C THR A 21 -8.23 -32.74 19.22
N ARG A 22 -8.41 -31.45 18.91
CA ARG A 22 -9.52 -30.65 19.43
C ARG A 22 -10.15 -29.76 18.36
N PHE A 23 -11.39 -30.11 18.08
CA PHE A 23 -12.37 -29.49 17.19
C PHE A 23 -13.13 -28.36 17.93
N LEU A 24 -13.72 -27.47 17.13
CA LEU A 24 -14.78 -26.46 17.42
C LEU A 24 -14.36 -25.08 17.95
N SER A 25 -14.37 -24.09 17.03
CA SER A 25 -15.20 -22.88 17.20
C SER A 25 -15.29 -22.10 15.87
N VAL A 26 -16.32 -22.42 15.09
CA VAL A 26 -16.82 -21.53 14.03
C VAL A 26 -17.53 -20.36 14.72
N ARG A 27 -16.94 -19.17 14.71
CA ARG A 27 -17.66 -17.94 15.06
C ARG A 27 -18.54 -17.54 13.88
N ARG A 28 -19.85 -17.78 14.02
CA ARG A 28 -20.88 -17.16 13.17
C ARG A 28 -20.80 -15.64 13.32
N SER A 29 -20.57 -14.95 12.21
CA SER A 29 -20.76 -13.51 12.09
C SER A 29 -22.25 -13.20 12.21
N ALA A 30 -22.62 -12.44 13.25
CA ALA A 30 -23.95 -11.85 13.36
C ALA A 30 -24.04 -10.69 12.35
N GLN A 31 -24.74 -10.90 11.24
CA GLN A 31 -25.07 -9.86 10.28
C GLN A 31 -26.16 -8.99 10.91
N ARG A 32 -25.80 -7.74 11.24
CA ARG A 32 -26.72 -6.71 11.74
C ARG A 32 -27.56 -6.22 10.56
N GLY A 33 -28.83 -6.61 10.53
CA GLY A 33 -29.80 -6.19 9.52
C GLY A 33 -30.05 -4.69 9.57
N ILE A 34 -29.90 -4.03 8.42
CA ILE A 34 -30.40 -2.68 8.16
C ILE A 34 -31.92 -2.82 7.99
N LYS A 35 -32.70 -2.27 8.92
CA LYS A 35 -34.14 -2.08 8.72
C LYS A 35 -34.35 -0.73 8.03
N GLU A 36 -34.91 -0.79 6.83
CA GLU A 36 -35.55 0.34 6.17
C GLU A 36 -36.62 0.94 7.08
N HIS A 37 -36.55 2.25 7.33
CA HIS A 37 -37.63 3.01 7.95
C HIS A 37 -38.33 3.84 6.89
N LYS A 38 -39.55 3.40 6.59
CA LYS A 38 -40.56 3.95 5.68
C LYS A 38 -41.29 5.12 6.38
N SER A 39 -41.45 6.25 5.68
CA SER A 39 -42.28 7.38 6.09
C SER A 39 -43.77 7.04 6.09
N ALA A 40 -44.50 7.53 7.08
CA ALA A 40 -45.94 7.78 7.03
C ALA A 40 -46.34 8.83 8.09
N GLU A 41 -46.46 10.06 7.61
CA GLU A 41 -47.57 11.01 7.75
C GLU A 41 -48.71 10.74 8.75
N VAL A 42 -49.06 11.78 9.54
CA VAL A 42 -50.38 11.98 10.14
C VAL A 42 -50.74 13.48 10.11
N GLU A 43 -51.83 13.79 9.41
CA GLU A 43 -52.51 15.09 9.35
C GLU A 43 -53.29 15.41 10.63
N ALA A 44 -53.46 16.71 10.94
CA ALA A 44 -54.58 17.21 11.73
C ALA A 44 -54.97 18.65 11.28
N GLU A 45 -56.10 18.76 10.60
CA GLU A 45 -56.96 19.95 10.46
C GLU A 45 -57.91 20.05 11.66
N PHE A 46 -58.54 21.15 12.09
CA PHE A 46 -58.49 22.59 11.86
C PHE A 46 -59.19 23.24 13.08
N GLY A 47 -58.88 24.49 13.41
CA GLY A 47 -59.82 25.35 14.14
C GLY A 47 -59.26 26.11 15.33
N ALA A 48 -58.70 27.29 15.07
CA ALA A 48 -58.99 28.52 15.82
C ALA A 48 -58.22 29.68 15.18
N GLU A 49 -58.94 30.59 14.54
CA GLU A 49 -58.43 31.89 14.11
C GLU A 49 -58.27 32.81 15.34
N PRO A 50 -57.13 33.50 15.47
CA PRO A 50 -57.19 34.87 15.97
C PRO A 50 -56.38 35.84 15.10
N GLU A 51 -57.08 36.88 14.69
CA GLU A 51 -56.64 38.28 14.62
C GLU A 51 -55.27 38.57 13.97
N ARG A 52 -55.37 39.02 12.71
CA ARG A 52 -54.38 39.70 11.89
C ARG A 52 -53.71 40.87 12.65
N GLY A 53 -52.54 40.61 13.24
CA GLY A 53 -51.62 41.60 13.82
C GLY A 53 -50.24 41.59 13.14
N ASN A 54 -49.89 42.71 12.53
CA ASN A 54 -48.63 43.13 11.89
C ASN A 54 -47.27 42.67 12.50
N SER A 55 -46.89 41.40 12.37
CA SER A 55 -45.55 40.88 12.76
C SER A 55 -44.40 41.10 11.75
N ARG A 56 -44.39 42.23 11.02
CA ARG A 56 -43.24 42.59 10.17
C ARG A 56 -42.06 43.19 10.95
N VAL A 57 -42.22 43.45 12.25
CA VAL A 57 -41.20 44.13 13.06
C VAL A 57 -40.23 43.14 13.74
N SER A 58 -40.54 41.85 13.83
CA SER A 58 -39.72 40.90 14.62
C SER A 58 -38.57 40.26 13.85
N ALA A 59 -38.72 39.98 12.54
CA ALA A 59 -37.66 39.37 11.74
C ALA A 59 -36.43 40.29 11.56
N GLN A 60 -36.65 41.60 11.44
CA GLN A 60 -35.57 42.57 11.29
C GLN A 60 -34.73 42.73 12.58
N GLN A 61 -35.35 42.50 13.74
CA GLN A 61 -34.71 42.77 15.03
C GLN A 61 -33.89 41.58 15.54
N VAL A 62 -34.26 40.34 15.18
CA VAL A 62 -33.48 39.14 15.48
C VAL A 62 -32.22 39.03 14.61
N ASP A 63 -32.29 39.42 13.34
CA ASP A 63 -31.12 39.48 12.46
C ASP A 63 -30.09 40.51 12.94
N GLN A 64 -30.54 41.68 13.41
CA GLN A 64 -29.64 42.72 13.93
C GLN A 64 -28.87 42.30 15.19
N VAL A 65 -29.47 41.47 16.06
CA VAL A 65 -28.85 41.05 17.32
C VAL A 65 -27.87 39.89 17.10
N LEU A 66 -28.16 38.97 16.17
CA LEU A 66 -27.27 37.85 15.84
C LEU A 66 -26.02 38.32 15.06
N GLN A 67 -26.19 39.30 14.16
CA GLN A 67 -25.09 39.87 13.39
C GLN A 67 -24.03 40.52 14.29
N ARG A 68 -24.45 41.11 15.43
CA ARG A 68 -23.58 41.94 16.27
C ARG A 68 -22.57 41.15 17.11
N ARG A 69 -22.67 39.82 17.23
CA ARG A 69 -21.89 39.07 18.24
C ARG A 69 -20.86 38.06 17.75
N MET A 70 -20.66 37.83 16.44
CA MET A 70 -19.94 36.61 16.04
C MET A 70 -18.90 36.68 14.93
N TRP A 71 -18.56 37.85 14.40
CA TRP A 71 -17.31 37.97 13.63
C TRP A 71 -16.37 38.94 14.34
N PRO A 72 -15.23 38.49 14.89
CA PRO A 72 -14.13 39.41 15.07
C PRO A 72 -13.82 40.00 13.69
N GLU A 73 -13.62 41.32 13.64
CA GLU A 73 -13.22 42.07 12.45
C GLU A 73 -11.90 41.47 11.92
N PHE A 74 -12.00 40.43 11.09
CA PHE A 74 -10.86 39.91 10.35
C PHE A 74 -10.55 40.98 9.31
N GLU A 75 -9.48 41.74 9.54
CA GLU A 75 -8.91 42.58 8.49
C GLU A 75 -8.78 41.73 7.23
N PRO A 76 -9.34 42.18 6.09
CA PRO A 76 -9.32 41.39 4.88
C PRO A 76 -7.86 41.10 4.53
N LEU A 77 -7.50 39.82 4.48
CA LEU A 77 -6.13 39.38 4.19
C LEU A 77 -5.69 40.06 2.89
N SER A 78 -4.53 40.73 2.92
CA SER A 78 -3.93 41.43 1.78
C SER A 78 -3.42 40.48 0.67
N TRP A 79 -3.78 39.20 0.73
CA TRP A 79 -3.36 38.20 -0.24
C TRP A 79 -3.93 38.52 -1.62
N LYS A 80 -3.02 38.80 -2.56
CA LYS A 80 -3.27 38.80 -3.99
C LYS A 80 -2.66 37.54 -4.57
N PHE A 81 -3.38 36.91 -5.49
CA PHE A 81 -2.80 35.82 -6.27
C PHE A 81 -1.56 36.37 -6.98
N PRO A 82 -0.38 35.73 -6.89
CA PRO A 82 0.81 36.21 -7.56
C PRO A 82 0.52 36.36 -9.05
N GLU A 83 0.82 37.53 -9.63
CA GLU A 83 0.75 37.68 -11.08
C GLU A 83 1.53 36.54 -11.76
N ASP A 84 0.88 35.90 -12.73
CA ASP A 84 1.52 34.89 -13.57
C ASP A 84 2.74 35.54 -14.23
N PRO A 85 3.97 34.99 -14.05
CA PRO A 85 5.14 35.49 -14.75
C PRO A 85 4.82 35.49 -16.25
N GLY A 86 4.70 36.69 -16.81
CA GLY A 86 4.21 36.90 -18.16
C GLY A 86 4.89 35.97 -19.16
N GLU A 87 4.03 35.32 -19.95
CA GLU A 87 4.36 34.63 -21.19
C GLU A 87 5.51 33.62 -21.07
N LEU A 88 5.11 32.37 -20.82
CA LEU A 88 5.86 31.18 -21.24
C LEU A 88 6.35 31.37 -22.68
N GLU A 89 7.58 31.88 -22.85
CA GLU A 89 8.30 31.71 -24.10
C GLU A 89 8.29 30.20 -24.34
N ASN A 90 7.67 29.81 -25.45
CA ASN A 90 7.23 28.45 -25.75
C ASN A 90 8.43 27.55 -26.12
N LYS A 91 9.49 27.59 -25.32
CA LYS A 91 10.59 26.64 -25.31
C LYS A 91 10.09 25.44 -24.52
N ARG A 92 9.25 24.60 -25.13
CA ARG A 92 9.15 23.22 -24.65
C ARG A 92 10.60 22.71 -24.57
N PRO A 93 11.15 22.35 -23.40
CA PRO A 93 12.37 21.56 -23.40
C PRO A 93 12.07 20.32 -24.27
N PRO A 94 13.01 19.86 -25.11
CA PRO A 94 12.79 18.66 -25.90
C PRO A 94 12.31 17.57 -24.94
N ILE A 95 11.10 17.08 -25.17
CA ILE A 95 10.52 15.96 -24.43
C ILE A 95 11.39 14.77 -24.76
N GLY A 96 12.40 14.61 -23.92
CA GLY A 96 13.41 13.57 -23.95
C GLY A 96 13.82 13.31 -22.51
N THR A 97 12.85 13.16 -21.63
CA THR A 97 13.09 12.54 -20.33
C THR A 97 12.42 11.19 -20.42
N GLU A 98 13.17 10.21 -20.94
CA GLU A 98 13.00 8.84 -20.47
C GLU A 98 12.92 8.93 -18.93
N PRO A 99 11.90 8.33 -18.29
CA PRO A 99 11.89 8.26 -16.83
C PRO A 99 13.25 7.71 -16.36
N PRO A 100 13.74 7.98 -15.13
CA PRO A 100 15.09 7.60 -14.70
C PRO A 100 15.32 6.07 -14.59
N LEU A 101 15.23 5.34 -15.70
CA LEU A 101 15.48 3.90 -15.80
C LEU A 101 16.96 3.64 -15.54
N LEU A 102 17.85 4.57 -15.93
CA LEU A 102 19.29 4.50 -15.68
C LEU A 102 19.61 4.45 -14.19
N LYS A 103 18.87 5.19 -13.35
CA LYS A 103 19.10 5.19 -11.89
C LYS A 103 18.74 3.85 -11.24
N MET A 104 17.85 3.06 -11.83
CA MET A 104 17.44 1.78 -11.24
C MET A 104 18.43 0.66 -11.54
N LYS A 105 19.14 0.74 -12.67
CA LYS A 105 20.21 -0.22 -13.02
C LYS A 105 21.33 -0.27 -11.98
N GLU A 106 21.62 0.86 -11.31
CA GLU A 106 22.62 0.90 -10.24
C GLU A 106 22.15 0.26 -8.93
N ARG A 107 20.83 0.11 -8.73
CA ARG A 107 20.26 -0.34 -7.46
C ARG A 107 19.79 -1.80 -7.48
N VAL A 108 19.68 -2.38 -8.67
CA VAL A 108 19.29 -3.77 -8.87
C VAL A 108 20.33 -4.41 -9.78
N ALA A 109 21.12 -5.33 -9.23
CA ALA A 109 22.06 -6.14 -9.97
C ALA A 109 21.50 -7.55 -10.13
N VAL A 110 21.62 -8.09 -11.34
CA VAL A 110 21.05 -9.39 -11.71
C VAL A 110 22.16 -10.29 -12.25
N ARG A 111 22.27 -11.49 -11.72
CA ARG A 111 23.18 -12.53 -12.20
C ARG A 111 22.36 -13.75 -12.61
N CYS A 112 22.43 -14.08 -13.90
CA CYS A 112 21.75 -15.22 -14.49
C CYS A 112 22.70 -16.42 -14.53
N GLY A 113 22.46 -17.42 -13.69
CA GLY A 113 23.16 -18.71 -13.74
C GLY A 113 22.49 -19.68 -14.71
N GLU A 114 22.92 -20.94 -14.72
CA GLU A 114 22.37 -21.96 -15.62
C GLU A 114 20.95 -22.40 -15.23
N SER A 115 20.71 -22.60 -13.93
CA SER A 115 19.43 -23.08 -13.38
C SER A 115 18.85 -22.16 -12.30
N ARG A 116 19.61 -21.13 -11.89
CA ARG A 116 19.26 -20.20 -10.83
C ARG A 116 19.55 -18.76 -11.22
N ILE A 117 18.85 -17.84 -10.57
CA ILE A 117 19.04 -16.40 -10.65
C ILE A 117 19.42 -15.85 -9.27
N GLN A 118 20.38 -14.92 -9.26
CA GLN A 118 20.71 -14.13 -8.07
C GLN A 118 20.39 -12.67 -8.37
N VAL A 119 19.59 -12.05 -7.51
CA VAL A 119 19.21 -10.64 -7.61
C VAL A 119 19.66 -9.92 -6.34
N GLU A 120 20.54 -8.96 -6.50
CA GLU A 120 21.04 -8.09 -5.42
C GLU A 120 20.34 -6.73 -5.54
N VAL A 121 19.73 -6.28 -4.45
CA VAL A 121 18.93 -5.06 -4.41
C VAL A 121 19.41 -4.15 -3.30
N SER A 122 19.79 -2.92 -3.63
CA SER A 122 20.07 -1.90 -2.61
C SER A 122 18.81 -1.60 -1.80
N GLN A 123 18.94 -1.55 -0.47
CA GLN A 123 17.85 -1.16 0.43
C GLN A 123 17.38 0.29 0.17
N ASP A 124 18.18 1.15 -0.45
CA ASP A 124 17.73 2.46 -0.95
C ASP A 124 17.26 2.40 -2.40
N LEU A 125 16.45 1.39 -2.76
CA LEU A 125 15.92 1.15 -4.11
C LEU A 125 15.26 2.39 -4.73
N LEU A 126 14.68 3.26 -3.91
CA LEU A 126 13.98 4.46 -4.36
C LEU A 126 14.89 5.69 -4.46
N GLY A 127 16.14 5.61 -4.00
CA GLY A 127 17.09 6.73 -4.02
C GLY A 127 16.66 7.92 -3.14
N ARG A 128 15.95 7.64 -2.04
CA ARG A 128 15.43 8.66 -1.11
C ARG A 128 16.15 8.63 0.25
N GLY A 129 17.22 7.84 0.37
CA GLY A 129 17.93 7.63 1.63
C GLY A 129 17.15 6.83 2.68
N ARG A 130 15.94 6.36 2.35
CA ARG A 130 15.12 5.54 3.23
C ARG A 130 15.29 4.08 2.85
N ARG A 131 15.83 3.31 3.79
CA ARG A 131 16.01 1.86 3.65
C ARG A 131 14.67 1.14 3.65
N ILE A 132 14.49 0.26 2.67
CA ILE A 132 13.38 -0.67 2.54
C ILE A 132 13.62 -1.85 3.47
N LYS A 133 12.56 -2.30 4.14
CA LYS A 133 12.62 -3.51 4.96
C LYS A 133 12.57 -4.76 4.09
N PRO A 134 13.24 -5.85 4.47
CA PRO A 134 13.20 -7.11 3.71
C PRO A 134 11.78 -7.60 3.47
N GLU A 135 10.88 -7.44 4.43
CA GLU A 135 9.48 -7.90 4.32
C GLU A 135 8.60 -7.05 3.39
N GLU A 136 9.10 -5.90 2.94
CA GLU A 136 8.41 -5.02 1.98
C GLU A 136 8.85 -5.30 0.54
N LEU A 137 9.83 -6.20 0.33
CA LEU A 137 10.37 -6.53 -0.98
C LEU A 137 10.27 -8.04 -1.25
N THR A 138 9.79 -8.42 -2.43
CA THR A 138 9.68 -9.84 -2.82
C THR A 138 10.07 -10.06 -4.28
N LEU A 139 10.76 -11.16 -4.57
CA LEU A 139 11.03 -11.62 -5.94
C LEU A 139 9.97 -12.64 -6.33
N GLY A 140 8.99 -12.21 -7.13
CA GLY A 140 7.87 -13.03 -7.62
C GLY A 140 7.11 -13.79 -6.52
N GLY A 141 7.06 -13.22 -5.31
CA GLY A 141 6.40 -13.79 -4.14
C GLY A 141 7.34 -14.45 -3.11
N CYS A 142 8.62 -14.61 -3.44
CA CYS A 142 9.62 -15.12 -2.51
C CYS A 142 10.29 -13.99 -1.70
N SER A 143 10.66 -14.30 -0.45
CA SER A 143 11.41 -13.41 0.43
C SER A 143 12.89 -13.38 0.06
N ALA A 144 13.63 -12.39 0.60
CA ALA A 144 15.08 -12.33 0.47
C ALA A 144 15.73 -13.56 1.13
N THR A 145 16.77 -14.09 0.49
CA THR A 145 17.54 -15.23 0.99
C THR A 145 18.60 -14.77 1.98
N GLU A 146 19.18 -13.59 1.74
CA GLU A 146 20.25 -13.02 2.56
C GLU A 146 20.08 -11.50 2.68
N ILE A 147 20.53 -10.96 3.82
CA ILE A 147 20.50 -9.54 4.15
C ILE A 147 21.93 -9.16 4.54
N ASP A 148 22.53 -8.25 3.78
CA ASP A 148 23.81 -7.65 4.14
C ASP A 148 23.58 -6.28 4.78
N ASP A 149 23.66 -6.25 6.11
CA ASP A 149 23.50 -5.04 6.90
C ASP A 149 24.66 -4.05 6.74
N SER A 150 25.83 -4.50 6.28
CA SER A 150 27.02 -3.64 6.13
C SER A 150 26.97 -2.81 4.84
N SER A 151 26.56 -3.42 3.73
CA SER A 151 26.39 -2.75 2.44
C SER A 151 24.96 -2.25 2.19
N HIS A 152 24.01 -2.62 3.07
CA HIS A 152 22.59 -2.34 2.94
C HIS A 152 22.00 -2.91 1.64
N VAL A 153 22.31 -4.18 1.38
CA VAL A 153 21.85 -4.92 0.20
C VAL A 153 21.01 -6.13 0.63
N LEU A 154 19.95 -6.39 -0.13
CA LEU A 154 19.12 -7.59 -0.01
C LEU A 154 19.44 -8.50 -1.19
N ALA A 155 19.76 -9.77 -0.91
CA ALA A 155 20.02 -10.76 -1.94
C ALA A 155 18.87 -11.78 -2.02
N PHE A 156 18.46 -12.07 -3.24
CA PHE A 156 17.46 -13.08 -3.56
C PHE A 156 18.13 -14.16 -4.42
N GLU A 157 17.95 -15.41 -4.04
CA GLU A 157 18.33 -16.57 -4.85
C GLU A 157 17.09 -17.40 -5.14
N SER A 158 16.87 -17.74 -6.41
CA SER A 158 15.77 -18.59 -6.84
C SER A 158 16.19 -19.46 -8.02
N GLU A 159 15.53 -20.60 -8.17
CA GLU A 159 15.55 -21.35 -9.43
C GLU A 159 14.89 -20.55 -10.56
N LEU A 160 15.30 -20.79 -11.81
CA LEU A 160 14.77 -20.08 -12.99
C LEU A 160 13.27 -20.30 -13.20
N HIS A 161 12.75 -21.47 -12.82
CA HIS A 161 11.32 -21.81 -12.84
C HIS A 161 10.63 -21.58 -11.48
N GLY A 162 11.38 -21.08 -10.49
CA GLY A 162 10.89 -20.81 -9.14
C GLY A 162 10.25 -19.43 -9.01
N CYS A 163 9.75 -19.15 -7.80
CA CYS A 163 9.35 -17.81 -7.36
C CYS A 163 8.47 -17.03 -8.36
N GLY A 164 7.47 -17.68 -8.94
CA GLY A 164 6.50 -17.02 -9.83
C GLY A 164 7.09 -16.51 -11.16
N SER A 165 8.24 -17.04 -11.57
CA SER A 165 8.85 -16.77 -12.88
C SER A 165 7.94 -17.18 -14.05
N LYS A 166 8.12 -16.51 -15.18
CA LYS A 166 7.47 -16.83 -16.44
C LYS A 166 8.51 -17.11 -17.51
N LEU A 167 8.40 -18.27 -18.15
CA LEU A 167 9.21 -18.60 -19.32
C LEU A 167 8.49 -18.13 -20.58
N VAL A 168 9.16 -17.31 -21.37
CA VAL A 168 8.76 -16.93 -22.72
C VAL A 168 9.74 -17.58 -23.70
N MET A 169 9.21 -18.43 -24.58
CA MET A 169 9.98 -19.05 -25.64
C MET A 169 9.88 -18.20 -26.89
N THR A 170 11.02 -17.77 -27.42
CA THR A 170 11.12 -17.09 -28.72
C THR A 170 11.90 -17.97 -29.68
N ASP A 171 11.94 -17.60 -30.97
CA ASP A 171 12.68 -18.37 -31.98
C ASP A 171 14.19 -18.45 -31.66
N LYS A 172 14.73 -17.42 -30.99
CA LYS A 172 16.17 -17.25 -30.74
C LYS A 172 16.61 -17.48 -29.30
N ALA A 173 15.69 -17.36 -28.34
CA ALA A 173 16.03 -17.37 -26.92
C ALA A 173 14.89 -17.83 -26.01
N PHE A 174 15.28 -18.38 -24.85
CA PHE A 174 14.44 -18.58 -23.68
C PHE A 174 14.58 -17.38 -22.76
N ILE A 175 13.47 -16.69 -22.49
CA ILE A 175 13.44 -15.51 -21.62
C ILE A 175 12.73 -15.90 -20.33
N TYR A 176 13.46 -15.89 -19.22
CA TYR A 176 12.90 -16.06 -17.88
C TYR A 176 12.65 -14.68 -17.27
N ALA A 177 11.37 -14.37 -17.02
CA ALA A 177 10.94 -13.10 -16.46
C ALA A 177 10.45 -13.28 -15.01
N PHE A 178 10.96 -12.43 -14.13
CA PHE A 178 10.61 -12.31 -12.72
C PHE A 178 10.09 -10.91 -12.42
N MET A 179 9.32 -10.78 -11.34
CA MET A 179 8.79 -9.50 -10.89
C MET A 179 9.31 -9.19 -9.50
N LEU A 180 10.20 -8.21 -9.37
CA LEU A 180 10.62 -7.69 -8.08
C LEU A 180 9.59 -6.64 -7.63
N VAL A 181 8.95 -6.89 -6.49
CA VAL A 181 7.79 -6.14 -6.02
C VAL A 181 8.10 -5.46 -4.69
N TYR A 182 7.98 -4.13 -4.65
CA TYR A 182 8.04 -3.33 -3.44
C TYR A 182 6.63 -2.95 -2.98
N LYS A 183 6.27 -3.40 -1.77
CA LYS A 183 4.99 -3.11 -1.10
C LYS A 183 5.25 -2.51 0.29
N PRO A 184 5.20 -1.18 0.42
CA PRO A 184 5.39 -0.51 1.71
C PRO A 184 4.29 -0.88 2.71
N ARG A 185 4.66 -1.09 3.97
CA ARG A 185 3.67 -1.29 5.03
C ARG A 185 2.97 0.03 5.38
N ALA A 186 1.66 -0.06 5.63
CA ALA A 186 0.93 1.02 6.26
C ALA A 186 1.50 1.32 7.65
N LEU A 187 1.66 2.60 7.97
CA LEU A 187 2.15 3.03 9.28
C LEU A 187 0.97 3.39 10.20
N GLY A 188 1.01 2.86 11.42
CA GLY A 188 0.01 3.13 12.46
C GLY A 188 -1.32 2.36 12.28
N ARG A 189 -2.25 2.57 13.22
CA ARG A 189 -3.59 1.93 13.18
C ARG A 189 -4.47 2.41 12.01
N GLY A 190 -4.15 3.55 11.40
CA GLY A 190 -4.96 4.20 10.37
C GLY A 190 -4.70 3.72 8.94
N GLY A 191 -3.83 2.74 8.70
CA GLY A 191 -3.62 2.21 7.36
C GLY A 191 -2.92 3.15 6.37
N ILE A 192 -2.39 4.30 6.82
CA ILE A 192 -1.80 5.31 5.95
C ILE A 192 -0.47 4.81 5.38
N VAL A 193 -0.41 4.66 4.05
CA VAL A 193 0.79 4.28 3.32
C VAL A 193 1.47 5.54 2.78
N ARG A 194 2.70 5.81 3.23
CA ARG A 194 3.47 7.01 2.84
C ARG A 194 4.27 6.87 1.54
N SER A 195 4.34 5.66 0.98
CA SER A 195 5.11 5.36 -0.22
C SER A 195 4.21 4.67 -1.25
N GLN A 196 4.42 4.93 -2.53
CA GLN A 196 3.80 4.15 -3.59
C GLN A 196 4.49 2.79 -3.71
N SER A 197 3.72 1.75 -4.03
CA SER A 197 4.27 0.45 -4.41
C SER A 197 4.97 0.54 -5.78
N ALA A 198 5.99 -0.27 -5.99
CA ALA A 198 6.70 -0.34 -7.26
C ALA A 198 6.86 -1.80 -7.70
N VAL A 199 6.92 -2.01 -9.01
CA VAL A 199 7.12 -3.32 -9.63
C VAL A 199 8.19 -3.18 -10.69
N ILE A 200 9.19 -4.05 -10.62
CA ILE A 200 10.38 -4.03 -11.48
C ILE A 200 10.48 -5.38 -12.17
N GLY A 201 10.49 -5.38 -13.50
CA GLY A 201 10.74 -6.59 -14.28
C GLY A 201 12.22 -6.95 -14.27
N VAL A 202 12.51 -8.23 -14.03
CA VAL A 202 13.86 -8.80 -14.07
C VAL A 202 13.85 -9.93 -15.08
N GLU A 203 14.79 -9.92 -16.02
CA GLU A 203 14.82 -10.91 -17.10
C GLU A 203 16.20 -11.54 -17.27
N CYS A 204 16.21 -12.84 -17.54
CA CYS A 204 17.38 -13.60 -17.97
C CYS A 204 17.12 -14.19 -19.35
N HIS A 205 18.01 -13.90 -20.30
CA HIS A 205 17.88 -14.29 -21.71
C HIS A 205 18.92 -15.37 -22.02
N TYR A 206 18.46 -16.53 -22.51
CA TYR A 206 19.32 -17.66 -22.86
C TYR A 206 19.16 -17.99 -24.34
N PRO A 207 20.23 -17.97 -25.15
CA PRO A 207 20.13 -18.33 -26.56
C PRO A 207 19.74 -19.81 -26.73
N ARG A 208 19.03 -20.10 -27.82
CA ARG A 208 18.57 -21.44 -28.19
C ARG A 208 19.59 -22.20 -29.04
#